data_AF-A0A2J8B7U4-F1
#
_entry.id   AF-A0A2J8B7U4-F1
#
_cell.length_a   1.000
_cell.length_b   1.000
_cell.length_c   1.000
_cell.angle_alpha   90.00
_cell.angle_beta   90.00
_cell.angle_gamma   90.00
#
_symmetry.space_group_name_H-M   'P 1'
#
loop_
_entity.id
_entity.type
_entity.pdbx_description
1 polymer ?
#
loop_
_entity_poly.entity_id
_entity_poly.type
_entity_poly.pdbx_seq_one_letter_code
_entity_poly.pdbx_strand_id
1 'polypeptide(L)'
;MNKRKQIAGAFALAVALGCILPAAPAYAVEGWIRSGDEWSYLNRDNAPVTNVWRRSQDAWYYLGEDGHMVKNQMISWRDAHYFLDSDGRMKTNAWVRIDGSNTREVCEEGWRYFGEDGRAYRGKNRSFRKEINGAYYAFDEDGVMLTGFLDENGDPVESGDPFTEGYYFAGADGALYTGQWLNYGGIGTLEGVGGSNLESEVGGRNYSDYPEMWMYFGADSKKYRSRGKDPLQKEIGGATYGFDENGIMLSWWGNLASLSDAVRSNPTAEKSVKYYNGYEGGPLMKNRWLWMFPSEKLSEDDHLDLESSWWRTDGKGQVYRNRIREINGRKYAFDGIGRMQTGFVLFKGKSQFVAQYDVDVWDSRDFIEGDLYGIEKADLYLFSPDELNDGSMQSGKEIKVELADGVFTFGFGSNGKAFGNRNRLQKKDGKYYINGLRLEADEEYGYGVVKTEDRESVSYQVVNESGKAITGRRVLKDRDGGYLLVIDGHFAAYCTDADAPRWRNGREGAGFYHYDRSNRKNRYEGGIIAGSKSPADPGNLPAEMRLNF
;
A
#
# COMPACT_ATOMS: atom_id res chain seq x y z
N MET A 1 17.08 -8.10 -44.15
CA MET A 1 16.45 -7.62 -45.41
C MET A 1 15.11 -8.30 -45.59
N ASN A 2 14.01 -7.69 -45.15
CA ASN A 2 12.66 -8.17 -45.42
C ASN A 2 11.79 -6.99 -45.86
N LYS A 3 11.44 -6.99 -47.15
CA LYS A 3 10.61 -5.98 -47.82
C LYS A 3 9.17 -6.08 -47.31
N ARG A 4 8.67 -5.01 -46.67
CA ARG A 4 7.23 -4.83 -46.38
C ARG A 4 6.51 -4.45 -47.68
N LYS A 5 5.51 -5.26 -48.04
CA LYS A 5 4.54 -4.99 -49.10
C LYS A 5 3.59 -3.90 -48.63
N GLN A 6 3.51 -2.79 -49.37
CA GLN A 6 2.43 -1.82 -49.25
C GLN A 6 1.23 -2.34 -50.06
N ILE A 7 0.06 -2.40 -49.43
CA ILE A 7 -1.22 -2.65 -50.08
C ILE A 7 -1.86 -1.28 -50.32
N ALA A 8 -1.85 -0.83 -51.57
CA ALA A 8 -2.64 0.31 -52.02
C ALA A 8 -3.99 -0.23 -52.52
N GLY A 9 -5.08 0.14 -51.83
CA GLY A 9 -6.44 -0.13 -52.28
C GLY A 9 -6.85 0.85 -53.37
N ALA A 10 -7.10 0.34 -54.57
CA ALA A 10 -7.59 1.10 -55.72
C ALA A 10 -9.10 1.39 -55.59
N PHE A 11 -9.49 2.64 -55.84
CA PHE A 11 -10.88 2.99 -56.17
C PHE A 11 -11.01 3.11 -57.69
N ALA A 12 -11.94 2.35 -58.26
CA ALA A 12 -12.16 2.24 -59.70
C ALA A 12 -12.80 3.52 -60.29
N LEU A 13 -12.22 3.99 -61.39
CA LEU A 13 -12.69 5.08 -62.24
C LEU A 13 -13.65 4.50 -63.30
N ALA A 14 -14.90 4.96 -63.34
CA ALA A 14 -15.80 4.67 -64.45
C ALA A 14 -15.72 5.80 -65.49
N VAL A 15 -15.24 5.47 -66.68
CA VAL A 15 -15.23 6.34 -67.87
C VAL A 15 -16.56 6.16 -68.60
N ALA A 16 -17.27 7.27 -68.85
CA ALA A 16 -18.34 7.32 -69.84
C ALA A 16 -18.11 8.50 -70.78
N LEU A 17 -17.93 8.17 -72.06
CA LEU A 17 -17.76 9.12 -73.17
C LEU A 17 -19.07 9.85 -73.50
N GLY A 18 -18.93 11.16 -73.78
CA GLY A 18 -19.44 11.78 -75.00
C GLY A 18 -20.90 12.27 -75.04
N CYS A 19 -21.08 13.59 -74.99
CA CYS A 19 -22.03 14.34 -75.83
C CYS A 19 -21.55 15.80 -75.95
N ILE A 20 -21.29 16.24 -77.18
CA ILE A 20 -21.02 17.65 -77.53
C ILE A 20 -22.38 18.36 -77.59
N LEU A 21 -22.55 19.42 -76.80
CA LEU A 21 -23.65 20.38 -76.91
C LEU A 21 -23.09 21.75 -77.34
N PRO A 22 -23.84 22.54 -78.13
CA PRO A 22 -23.43 23.88 -78.52
C PRO A 22 -23.38 24.80 -77.30
N ALA A 23 -22.39 25.70 -77.28
CA ALA A 23 -22.20 26.69 -76.23
C ALA A 23 -23.44 27.59 -76.07
N ALA A 24 -24.10 27.47 -74.92
CA ALA A 24 -25.00 28.51 -74.43
C ALA A 24 -24.16 29.71 -73.95
N PRO A 25 -24.66 30.96 -74.04
CA PRO A 25 -23.97 32.08 -73.44
C PRO A 25 -23.84 31.81 -71.94
N ALA A 26 -22.62 31.90 -71.42
CA ALA A 26 -22.35 31.81 -70.01
C ALA A 26 -23.17 32.88 -69.30
N TYR A 27 -24.12 32.46 -68.46
CA TYR A 27 -24.69 33.35 -67.47
C TYR A 27 -23.55 33.73 -66.53
N ALA A 28 -22.95 34.90 -66.75
CA ALA A 28 -22.02 35.50 -65.83
C ALA A 28 -22.76 35.64 -64.49
N VAL A 29 -22.35 34.86 -63.49
CA VAL A 29 -22.56 35.26 -62.10
C VAL A 29 -21.94 36.65 -61.98
N GLU A 30 -22.70 37.63 -61.53
CA GLU A 30 -22.34 39.06 -61.57
C GLU A 30 -20.85 39.28 -61.23
N GLY A 31 -20.07 39.74 -62.22
CA GLY A 31 -18.64 40.02 -62.09
C GLY A 31 -17.65 38.90 -62.41
N TRP A 32 -18.02 37.61 -62.46
CA TRP A 32 -17.06 36.52 -62.77
C TRP A 32 -16.89 36.30 -64.28
N ILE A 33 -15.64 36.22 -64.73
CA ILE A 33 -15.26 35.86 -66.10
C ILE A 33 -14.26 34.71 -66.09
N ARG A 34 -14.36 33.82 -67.09
CA ARG A 34 -13.42 32.71 -67.30
C ARG A 34 -12.67 32.91 -68.62
N SER A 35 -11.35 32.79 -68.57
CA SER A 35 -10.48 32.76 -69.76
C SER A 35 -9.59 31.52 -69.69
N GLY A 36 -9.81 30.55 -70.59
CA GLY A 36 -9.19 29.23 -70.46
C GLY A 36 -9.63 28.53 -69.17
N ASP A 37 -8.67 28.17 -68.31
CA ASP A 37 -8.92 27.55 -67.00
C ASP A 37 -8.83 28.53 -65.82
N GLU A 38 -8.53 29.79 -66.11
CA GLU A 38 -8.43 30.86 -65.13
C GLU A 38 -9.76 31.60 -64.96
N TRP A 39 -10.08 31.89 -63.71
CA TRP A 39 -11.25 32.69 -63.34
C TRP A 39 -10.80 34.04 -62.80
N SER A 40 -11.45 35.12 -63.20
CA SER A 40 -11.20 36.48 -62.69
C SER A 40 -12.51 37.14 -62.30
N TYR A 41 -12.44 38.17 -61.48
CA TYR A 41 -13.61 38.97 -61.09
C TYR A 41 -13.44 40.42 -61.54
N LEU A 42 -14.39 40.95 -62.29
CA LEU A 42 -14.36 42.33 -62.79
C LEU A 42 -15.09 43.27 -61.82
N ASN A 43 -14.54 44.46 -61.63
CA ASN A 43 -15.22 45.56 -60.93
C ASN A 43 -16.26 46.24 -61.85
N ARG A 44 -16.89 47.32 -61.37
CA ARG A 44 -17.90 48.10 -62.12
C ARG A 44 -17.35 48.74 -63.40
N ASP A 45 -16.04 48.91 -63.50
CA ASP A 45 -15.34 49.49 -64.65
C ASP A 45 -14.79 48.41 -65.60
N ASN A 46 -15.24 47.15 -65.46
CA ASN A 46 -14.78 45.98 -66.21
C ASN A 46 -13.26 45.67 -66.06
N ALA A 47 -12.63 46.13 -64.98
CA ALA A 47 -11.23 45.82 -64.67
C ALA A 47 -11.14 44.65 -63.67
N PRO A 48 -10.20 43.69 -63.85
CA PRO A 48 -10.01 42.59 -62.91
C PRO A 48 -9.56 43.11 -61.55
N VAL A 49 -10.20 42.62 -60.48
CA VAL A 49 -9.79 42.91 -59.11
C VAL A 49 -8.71 41.94 -58.66
N THR A 50 -7.78 42.44 -57.85
CA THR A 50 -6.63 41.68 -57.33
C THR A 50 -6.60 41.74 -55.81
N ASN A 51 -5.93 40.77 -55.19
CA ASN A 51 -5.72 40.68 -53.74
C ASN A 51 -6.99 40.87 -52.89
N VAL A 52 -8.10 40.25 -53.32
CA VAL A 52 -9.40 40.47 -52.70
C VAL A 52 -10.26 39.22 -52.65
N TRP A 53 -11.01 39.10 -51.55
CA TRP A 53 -12.05 38.09 -51.39
C TRP A 53 -13.32 38.46 -52.16
N ARG A 54 -13.92 37.46 -52.81
CA ARG A 54 -15.25 37.55 -53.43
C ARG A 54 -16.07 36.36 -53.02
N ARG A 55 -17.30 36.63 -52.57
CA ARG A 55 -18.28 35.61 -52.28
C ARG A 55 -19.08 35.32 -53.55
N SER A 56 -19.26 34.05 -53.86
CA SER A 56 -20.15 33.58 -54.91
C SER A 56 -20.99 32.44 -54.33
N GLN A 57 -22.31 32.60 -54.33
CA GLN A 57 -23.23 31.74 -53.60
C GLN A 57 -22.80 31.66 -52.11
N ASP A 58 -22.60 30.44 -51.59
CA ASP A 58 -22.20 30.18 -50.21
C ASP A 58 -20.70 29.94 -50.02
N ALA A 59 -19.88 30.17 -51.04
CA ALA A 59 -18.44 30.00 -50.97
C ALA A 59 -17.68 31.32 -51.14
N TRP A 60 -16.54 31.41 -50.46
CA TRP A 60 -15.57 32.49 -50.63
C TRP A 60 -14.43 32.06 -51.54
N TYR A 61 -14.00 32.98 -52.40
CA TYR A 61 -12.95 32.81 -53.38
C TYR A 61 -11.97 33.97 -53.26
N TYR A 62 -10.68 33.72 -53.49
CA TYR A 62 -9.65 34.75 -53.45
C TYR A 62 -9.06 35.02 -54.82
N LEU A 63 -8.99 36.29 -55.21
CA LEU A 63 -8.32 36.74 -56.43
C LEU A 63 -6.90 37.15 -56.06
N GLY A 64 -5.90 36.52 -56.68
CA GLY A 64 -4.48 36.76 -56.46
C GLY A 64 -4.00 38.10 -57.01
N GLU A 65 -2.69 38.32 -56.94
CA GLU A 65 -2.03 39.53 -57.47
C GLU A 65 -2.17 39.67 -59.00
N ASP A 66 -2.19 38.54 -59.70
CA ASP A 66 -2.43 38.42 -61.14
C ASP A 66 -3.91 38.62 -61.54
N GLY A 67 -4.81 38.76 -60.56
CA GLY A 67 -6.25 38.89 -60.80
C GLY A 67 -6.94 37.59 -61.14
N HIS A 68 -6.25 36.44 -61.01
CA HIS A 68 -6.81 35.12 -61.19
C HIS A 68 -7.21 34.48 -59.86
N MET A 69 -8.20 33.61 -59.91
CA MET A 69 -8.74 32.91 -58.77
C MET A 69 -7.75 31.87 -58.28
N VAL A 70 -7.39 31.97 -57.01
CA VAL A 70 -6.47 31.04 -56.35
C VAL A 70 -7.17 29.69 -56.12
N LYS A 71 -6.48 28.59 -56.47
CA LYS A 71 -6.95 27.21 -56.28
C LYS A 71 -5.82 26.35 -55.71
N ASN A 72 -6.19 25.34 -54.94
CA ASN A 72 -5.32 24.35 -54.30
C ASN A 72 -4.10 24.98 -53.62
N GLN A 73 -4.31 26.08 -52.89
CA GLN A 73 -3.24 26.89 -52.37
C GLN A 73 -3.61 27.55 -51.04
N MET A 74 -2.65 27.57 -50.13
CA MET A 74 -2.71 28.37 -48.90
C MET A 74 -2.25 29.80 -49.20
N ILE A 75 -2.97 30.77 -48.65
CA ILE A 75 -2.66 32.20 -48.76
C ILE A 75 -2.63 32.87 -47.40
N SER A 76 -1.89 33.97 -47.31
CA SER A 76 -1.83 34.85 -46.14
C SER A 76 -2.64 36.13 -46.42
N TRP A 77 -3.63 36.44 -45.59
CA TRP A 77 -4.44 37.66 -45.71
C TRP A 77 -4.74 38.26 -44.32
N ARG A 78 -4.29 39.50 -44.08
CA ARG A 78 -4.47 40.26 -42.82
C ARG A 78 -4.11 39.45 -41.56
N ASP A 79 -2.90 38.90 -41.49
CA ASP A 79 -2.40 38.06 -40.39
C ASP A 79 -3.24 36.80 -40.13
N ALA A 80 -3.77 36.18 -41.18
CA ALA A 80 -4.41 34.87 -41.09
C ALA A 80 -4.12 34.06 -42.36
N HIS A 81 -4.01 32.74 -42.21
CA HIS A 81 -3.89 31.84 -43.34
C HIS A 81 -5.25 31.25 -43.71
N TYR A 82 -5.48 31.09 -45.01
CA TYR A 82 -6.69 30.50 -45.59
C TYR A 82 -6.26 29.49 -46.64
N PHE A 83 -7.05 28.43 -46.84
CA PHE A 83 -6.79 27.45 -47.90
C PHE A 83 -7.93 27.43 -48.90
N LEU A 84 -7.58 27.53 -50.18
CA LEU A 84 -8.50 27.40 -51.30
C LEU A 84 -8.34 26.00 -51.89
N ASP A 85 -9.44 25.27 -52.03
CA ASP A 85 -9.42 23.92 -52.61
C ASP A 85 -9.21 23.92 -54.14
N SER A 86 -9.27 22.74 -54.76
CA SER A 86 -9.09 22.58 -56.21
C SER A 86 -10.08 23.37 -57.07
N ASP A 87 -11.25 23.72 -56.52
CA ASP A 87 -12.27 24.55 -57.19
C ASP A 87 -12.14 26.04 -56.83
N GLY A 88 -11.15 26.39 -56.00
CA GLY A 88 -10.91 27.74 -55.49
C GLY A 88 -11.81 28.13 -54.32
N ARG A 89 -12.57 27.19 -53.75
CA ARG A 89 -13.44 27.46 -52.61
C ARG A 89 -12.63 27.49 -51.33
N MET A 90 -12.86 28.48 -50.49
CA MET A 90 -12.27 28.57 -49.16
C MET A 90 -12.73 27.41 -48.28
N LYS A 91 -11.77 26.68 -47.70
CA LYS A 91 -12.06 25.63 -46.74
C LYS A 91 -12.43 26.23 -45.38
N THR A 92 -13.50 25.70 -44.80
CA THR A 92 -14.00 26.05 -43.47
C THR A 92 -14.32 24.77 -42.70
N ASN A 93 -14.14 24.78 -41.37
CA ASN A 93 -14.34 23.64 -40.47
C ASN A 93 -13.67 22.34 -40.96
N ALA A 94 -12.44 22.44 -41.49
CA ALA A 94 -11.80 21.34 -42.19
C ALA A 94 -10.31 21.21 -41.85
N TRP A 95 -9.86 19.96 -41.73
CA TRP A 95 -8.46 19.59 -41.70
C TRP A 95 -7.89 19.55 -43.12
N VAL A 96 -6.73 20.15 -43.32
CA VAL A 96 -6.00 20.12 -44.59
C VAL A 96 -4.52 19.85 -44.30
N ARG A 97 -3.92 18.89 -45.01
CA ARG A 97 -2.48 18.67 -44.96
C ARG A 97 -1.79 19.52 -46.01
N ILE A 98 -0.87 20.36 -45.58
CA ILE A 98 -0.01 21.17 -46.44
C ILE A 98 1.30 20.41 -46.65
N ASP A 99 1.75 20.29 -47.90
CA ASP A 99 2.96 19.53 -48.30
C ASP A 99 4.03 20.41 -48.96
N GLY A 100 3.99 21.72 -48.70
CA GLY A 100 4.92 22.71 -49.24
C GLY A 100 4.72 23.05 -50.73
N SER A 101 4.11 22.17 -51.52
CA SER A 101 3.82 22.43 -52.94
C SER A 101 2.58 23.32 -53.15
N ASN A 102 1.67 23.33 -52.17
CA ASN A 102 0.40 24.05 -52.21
C ASN A 102 0.47 25.41 -51.50
N THR A 103 1.62 26.08 -51.51
CA THR A 103 1.81 27.37 -50.83
C THR A 103 2.47 28.39 -51.75
N ARG A 104 2.18 29.66 -51.51
CA ARG A 104 2.82 30.79 -52.23
C ARG A 104 4.09 31.27 -51.51
N GLU A 105 4.21 30.92 -50.24
CA GLU A 105 5.30 31.24 -49.31
C GLU A 105 5.91 29.92 -48.82
N VAL A 106 7.15 29.94 -48.31
CA VAL A 106 7.72 28.78 -47.62
C VAL A 106 6.94 28.60 -46.32
N CYS A 107 6.18 27.52 -46.21
CA CYS A 107 5.44 27.17 -45.00
C CYS A 107 5.75 25.73 -44.62
N GLU A 108 5.78 25.47 -43.31
CA GLU A 108 6.06 24.12 -42.81
C GLU A 108 4.98 23.12 -43.24
N GLU A 109 5.43 21.94 -43.66
CA GLU A 109 4.54 20.84 -44.00
C GLU A 109 3.79 20.36 -42.75
N GLY A 110 2.52 19.98 -42.93
CA GLY A 110 1.75 19.36 -41.86
C GLY A 110 0.27 19.67 -41.90
N TRP A 111 -0.45 19.08 -40.95
CA TRP A 111 -1.90 19.27 -40.81
C TRP A 111 -2.21 20.63 -40.21
N ARG A 112 -3.20 21.32 -40.79
CA ARG A 112 -3.77 22.56 -40.24
C ARG A 112 -5.29 22.43 -40.19
N TYR A 113 -5.91 23.10 -39.22
CA TYR A 113 -7.37 23.16 -39.13
C TYR A 113 -7.86 24.57 -39.46
N PHE A 114 -8.75 24.66 -40.44
CA PHE A 114 -9.38 25.91 -40.87
C PHE A 114 -10.75 26.02 -40.21
N GLY A 115 -10.97 27.09 -39.43
CA GLY A 115 -12.19 27.31 -38.65
C GLY A 115 -13.41 27.71 -39.48
N GLU A 116 -14.48 28.10 -38.80
CA GLU A 116 -15.75 28.50 -39.42
C GLU A 116 -15.59 29.72 -40.33
N ASP A 117 -14.72 30.66 -39.97
CA ASP A 117 -14.39 31.84 -40.78
C ASP A 117 -13.31 31.57 -41.83
N GLY A 118 -12.87 30.32 -41.96
CA GLY A 118 -11.85 29.87 -42.90
C GLY A 118 -10.42 30.19 -42.49
N ARG A 119 -10.20 30.77 -41.30
CA ARG A 119 -8.84 31.02 -40.80
C ARG A 119 -8.23 29.75 -40.25
N ALA A 120 -6.96 29.52 -40.55
CA ALA A 120 -6.16 28.50 -39.88
C ALA A 120 -6.06 28.84 -38.38
N TYR A 121 -6.34 27.86 -37.53
CA TYR A 121 -5.98 27.96 -36.12
C TYR A 121 -4.46 27.92 -35.98
N ARG A 122 -3.94 28.78 -35.12
CA ARG A 122 -2.52 28.93 -34.81
C ARG A 122 -2.36 29.03 -33.30
N GLY A 123 -1.30 28.44 -32.78
CA GLY A 123 -0.89 28.65 -31.41
C GLY A 123 -0.48 30.11 -31.21
N LYS A 124 -1.13 30.79 -30.28
CA LYS A 124 -0.73 32.13 -29.84
C LYS A 124 -0.86 32.20 -28.32
N ASN A 125 0.26 32.45 -27.63
CA ASN A 125 0.31 32.55 -26.16
C ASN A 125 -0.36 31.33 -25.47
N ARG A 126 -1.08 31.56 -24.37
CA ARG A 126 -1.79 30.53 -23.57
C ARG A 126 -2.98 29.85 -24.28
N SER A 127 -3.26 30.15 -25.55
CA SER A 127 -4.38 29.60 -26.32
C SER A 127 -3.92 28.65 -27.45
N PHE A 128 -2.87 27.88 -27.20
CA PHE A 128 -2.29 26.94 -28.17
C PHE A 128 -3.19 25.74 -28.51
N ARG A 129 -4.22 25.47 -27.68
CA ARG A 129 -5.13 24.33 -27.88
C ARG A 129 -6.51 24.74 -28.39
N LYS A 130 -7.10 23.89 -29.23
CA LYS A 130 -8.45 24.06 -29.78
C LYS A 130 -9.23 22.76 -29.71
N GLU A 131 -10.48 22.85 -29.26
CA GLU A 131 -11.44 21.75 -29.35
C GLU A 131 -12.01 21.65 -30.77
N ILE A 132 -11.91 20.46 -31.35
CA ILE A 132 -12.39 20.14 -32.70
C ILE A 132 -13.07 18.78 -32.62
N ASN A 133 -14.36 18.73 -32.90
CA ASN A 133 -15.17 17.49 -32.88
C ASN A 133 -15.05 16.68 -31.57
N GLY A 134 -14.94 17.36 -30.42
CA GLY A 134 -14.88 16.74 -29.09
C GLY A 134 -13.48 16.28 -28.64
N ALA A 135 -12.43 16.52 -29.43
CA ALA A 135 -11.04 16.32 -29.03
C ALA A 135 -10.27 17.65 -29.03
N TYR A 136 -9.28 17.77 -28.15
CA TYR A 136 -8.39 18.95 -28.13
C TYR A 136 -7.17 18.69 -29.00
N TYR A 137 -6.74 19.68 -29.77
CA TYR A 137 -5.54 19.66 -30.60
C TYR A 137 -4.66 20.86 -30.28
N ALA A 138 -3.35 20.70 -30.36
CA ALA A 138 -2.39 21.79 -30.22
C ALA A 138 -1.82 22.18 -31.58
N PHE A 139 -1.51 23.46 -31.76
CA PHE A 139 -0.93 24.00 -32.98
C PHE A 139 0.23 24.93 -32.64
N ASP A 140 1.27 24.94 -33.48
CA ASP A 140 2.35 25.93 -33.41
C ASP A 140 1.92 27.31 -33.94
N GLU A 141 2.86 28.26 -33.93
CA GLU A 141 2.63 29.64 -34.38
C GLU A 141 2.27 29.75 -35.87
N ASP A 142 2.64 28.76 -36.70
CA ASP A 142 2.33 28.66 -38.13
C ASP A 142 1.06 27.83 -38.42
N GLY A 143 0.44 27.30 -37.37
CA GLY A 143 -0.79 26.53 -37.42
C GLY A 143 -0.60 25.05 -37.77
N VAL A 144 0.63 24.52 -37.75
CA VAL A 144 0.89 23.10 -37.88
C VAL A 144 0.41 22.40 -36.60
N MET A 145 -0.33 21.32 -36.78
CA MET A 145 -0.79 20.44 -35.71
C MET A 145 0.39 19.75 -35.05
N LEU A 146 0.49 19.89 -33.73
CA LEU A 146 1.55 19.31 -32.92
C LEU A 146 1.23 17.86 -32.50
N THR A 147 2.28 17.06 -32.30
CA THR A 147 2.22 15.68 -31.79
C THR A 147 3.32 15.47 -30.74
N GLY A 148 3.20 14.43 -29.92
CA GLY A 148 4.19 14.11 -28.88
C GLY A 148 4.02 14.91 -27.59
N PHE A 149 5.08 15.00 -26.79
CA PHE A 149 5.08 15.74 -25.52
C PHE A 149 5.15 17.24 -25.76
N LEU A 150 4.31 17.97 -25.04
CA LEU A 150 4.28 19.44 -25.04
C LEU A 150 4.49 19.96 -23.62
N ASP A 151 5.20 21.06 -23.48
CA ASP A 151 5.50 21.71 -22.21
C ASP A 151 4.26 22.42 -21.61
N GLU A 152 4.43 23.18 -20.52
CA GLU A 152 3.30 23.89 -19.89
C GLU A 152 2.67 24.98 -20.76
N ASN A 153 3.43 25.51 -21.73
CA ASN A 153 3.04 26.56 -22.66
C ASN A 153 2.45 26.00 -23.96
N GLY A 154 2.59 24.70 -24.19
CA GLY A 154 2.10 24.01 -25.38
C GLY A 154 3.16 23.82 -26.47
N ASP A 155 4.42 24.12 -26.16
CA ASP A 155 5.54 24.00 -27.09
C ASP A 155 6.09 22.57 -27.09
N PRO A 156 6.58 22.04 -28.22
CA PRO A 156 7.17 20.71 -28.29
C PRO A 156 8.36 20.52 -27.35
N VAL A 157 8.40 19.39 -26.63
CA VAL A 157 9.55 19.00 -25.81
C VAL A 157 10.55 18.24 -26.69
N GLU A 158 11.56 18.93 -27.21
CA GLU A 158 12.51 18.36 -28.20
C GLU A 158 13.84 17.87 -27.61
N SER A 159 14.33 18.51 -26.54
CA SER A 159 15.68 18.27 -26.00
C SER A 159 15.73 17.98 -24.50
N GLY A 160 14.61 18.16 -23.80
CA GLY A 160 14.45 17.88 -22.38
C GLY A 160 13.99 16.45 -22.10
N ASP A 161 14.04 16.05 -20.83
CA ASP A 161 13.43 14.81 -20.38
C ASP A 161 11.89 14.99 -20.42
N PRO A 162 11.14 14.24 -21.25
CA PRO A 162 9.69 14.38 -21.36
C PRO A 162 8.96 14.13 -20.03
N PHE A 163 9.59 13.41 -19.08
CA PHE A 163 9.05 13.19 -17.74
C PHE A 163 9.04 14.46 -16.90
N THR A 164 10.05 15.32 -17.00
CA THR A 164 10.12 16.53 -16.18
C THR A 164 9.38 17.70 -16.84
N GLU A 165 9.57 17.87 -18.15
CA GLU A 165 9.09 19.04 -18.90
C GLU A 165 7.71 18.86 -19.53
N GLY A 166 7.32 17.64 -19.94
CA GLY A 166 6.07 17.41 -20.63
C GLY A 166 4.84 17.59 -19.73
N TYR A 167 3.92 18.49 -20.07
CA TYR A 167 2.64 18.68 -19.37
C TYR A 167 1.46 18.06 -20.11
N TYR A 168 1.54 18.01 -21.44
CA TYR A 168 0.52 17.43 -22.32
C TYR A 168 1.17 16.39 -23.22
N PHE A 169 0.33 15.53 -23.79
CA PHE A 169 0.76 14.58 -24.81
C PHE A 169 -0.27 14.54 -25.93
N ALA A 170 0.17 14.80 -27.16
CA ALA A 170 -0.63 14.66 -28.37
C ALA A 170 -0.31 13.33 -29.05
N GLY A 171 -1.34 12.54 -29.36
CA GLY A 171 -1.19 11.29 -30.09
C GLY A 171 -0.67 11.49 -31.52
N ALA A 172 -0.47 10.38 -32.24
CA ALA A 172 -0.06 10.42 -33.65
C ALA A 172 -1.12 11.08 -34.57
N ASP A 173 -2.37 11.12 -34.13
CA ASP A 173 -3.47 11.83 -34.78
C ASP A 173 -3.58 13.31 -34.34
N GLY A 174 -2.68 13.79 -33.48
CA GLY A 174 -2.64 15.14 -32.92
C GLY A 174 -3.61 15.40 -31.78
N ALA A 175 -4.46 14.44 -31.42
CA ALA A 175 -5.40 14.62 -30.32
C ALA A 175 -4.64 14.61 -28.98
N LEU A 176 -4.85 15.65 -28.17
CA LEU A 176 -4.35 15.73 -26.81
C LEU A 176 -5.03 14.68 -25.94
N TYR A 177 -4.20 13.91 -25.24
CA TYR A 177 -4.67 12.95 -24.26
C TYR A 177 -5.47 13.68 -23.19
N THR A 178 -6.74 13.30 -23.04
CA THR A 178 -7.70 13.96 -22.17
C THR A 178 -8.57 12.88 -21.53
N GLY A 179 -8.53 12.76 -20.20
CA GLY A 179 -9.22 11.72 -19.45
C GLY A 179 -8.74 10.29 -19.74
N GLN A 180 -7.47 10.11 -20.13
CA GLN A 180 -6.95 8.81 -20.55
C GLN A 180 -5.52 8.53 -20.10
N TRP A 181 -5.17 7.25 -20.11
CA TRP A 181 -3.85 6.72 -19.74
C TRP A 181 -2.89 6.73 -20.93
N LEU A 182 -1.62 6.97 -20.64
CA LEU A 182 -0.49 6.76 -21.53
C LEU A 182 0.45 5.71 -20.90
N ASN A 183 0.76 4.65 -21.63
CA ASN A 183 1.88 3.75 -21.30
C ASN A 183 3.09 4.18 -22.13
N TYR A 184 4.06 4.83 -21.48
CA TYR A 184 5.25 5.33 -22.14
C TYR A 184 6.12 4.19 -22.70
N GLY A 185 6.20 3.04 -22.01
CA GLY A 185 6.97 1.87 -22.45
C GLY A 185 6.46 1.23 -23.76
N GLY A 186 5.21 1.52 -24.16
CA GLY A 186 4.61 1.05 -25.41
C GLY A 186 4.86 1.95 -26.63
N ILE A 187 5.46 3.13 -26.46
CA ILE A 187 5.63 4.14 -27.52
C ILE A 187 6.91 3.88 -28.32
N GLY A 188 6.99 2.72 -28.99
CA GLY A 188 7.80 2.51 -30.21
C GLY A 188 9.32 2.74 -30.20
N THR A 189 9.94 3.18 -29.11
CA THR A 189 11.40 3.20 -28.98
C THR A 189 11.87 1.78 -28.72
N LEU A 190 12.73 1.27 -29.59
CA LEU A 190 13.33 -0.06 -29.47
C LEU A 190 13.88 -0.25 -28.04
N GLU A 191 13.48 -1.36 -27.41
CA GLU A 191 13.81 -1.81 -26.04
C GLU A 191 12.92 -1.24 -24.92
N GLY A 192 11.78 -1.91 -24.68
CA GLY A 192 10.77 -1.55 -23.68
C GLY A 192 11.20 -1.72 -22.22
N VAL A 193 12.02 -0.80 -21.71
CA VAL A 193 12.26 -0.56 -20.27
C VAL A 193 12.31 0.95 -20.04
N GLY A 194 11.82 1.44 -18.90
CA GLY A 194 11.68 2.86 -18.58
C GLY A 194 12.99 3.65 -18.60
N GLY A 195 13.35 4.17 -19.78
CA GLY A 195 14.69 4.69 -20.10
C GLY A 195 15.06 6.08 -19.58
N SER A 196 14.79 6.41 -18.31
CA SER A 196 15.41 7.57 -17.65
C SER A 196 16.11 7.13 -16.36
N ASN A 197 17.31 7.65 -16.13
CA ASN A 197 18.04 7.46 -14.86
C ASN A 197 17.48 8.34 -13.74
N LEU A 198 16.35 9.02 -13.97
CA LEU A 198 15.68 9.88 -13.01
C LEU A 198 15.12 9.04 -11.85
N GLU A 199 15.42 9.48 -10.63
CA GLU A 199 14.85 8.92 -9.41
C GLU A 199 13.69 9.79 -8.95
N SER A 200 12.56 9.16 -8.62
CA SER A 200 11.44 9.88 -8.04
C SER A 200 11.69 10.18 -6.56
N GLU A 201 11.55 11.44 -6.16
CA GLU A 201 11.53 11.83 -4.74
C GLU A 201 10.28 11.34 -4.01
N VAL A 202 9.11 11.31 -4.68
CA VAL A 202 7.85 10.86 -4.07
C VAL A 202 7.72 9.34 -4.07
N GLY A 203 8.26 8.67 -5.09
CA GLY A 203 8.25 7.22 -5.24
C GLY A 203 9.44 6.52 -4.60
N GLY A 204 10.59 7.21 -4.45
CA GLY A 204 11.82 6.65 -3.90
C GLY A 204 12.41 5.52 -4.75
N ARG A 205 12.25 5.59 -6.08
CA ARG A 205 12.65 4.54 -7.03
C ARG A 205 13.13 5.16 -8.34
N ASN A 206 14.10 4.53 -9.00
CA ASN A 206 14.55 4.92 -10.32
C ASN A 206 13.55 4.50 -11.41
N TYR A 207 13.33 5.35 -12.41
CA TYR A 207 12.46 5.02 -13.55
C TYR A 207 12.98 3.84 -14.38
N SER A 208 14.29 3.58 -14.36
CA SER A 208 14.88 2.37 -14.93
C SER A 208 14.35 1.07 -14.32
N ASP A 209 13.84 1.10 -13.09
CA ASP A 209 13.35 -0.07 -12.37
C ASP A 209 11.90 -0.41 -12.71
N TYR A 210 11.23 0.46 -13.48
CA TYR A 210 9.85 0.24 -13.90
C TYR A 210 9.84 -0.54 -15.23
N PRO A 211 9.15 -1.69 -15.27
CA PRO A 211 8.96 -2.41 -16.54
C PRO A 211 8.09 -1.59 -17.50
N GLU A 212 7.17 -0.80 -16.97
CA GLU A 212 6.32 0.12 -17.71
C GLU A 212 6.06 1.36 -16.86
N MET A 213 5.96 2.51 -17.52
CA MET A 213 5.63 3.78 -16.87
C MET A 213 4.30 4.30 -17.40
N TRP A 214 3.39 4.58 -16.48
CA TRP A 214 2.04 5.00 -16.78
C TRP A 214 1.81 6.44 -16.33
N MET A 215 1.20 7.23 -17.20
CA MET A 215 0.77 8.60 -16.92
C MET A 215 -0.73 8.70 -17.17
N TYR A 216 -1.40 9.60 -16.46
CA TYR A 216 -2.80 9.92 -16.73
C TYR A 216 -2.96 11.40 -17.03
N PHE A 217 -3.65 11.71 -18.12
CA PHE A 217 -3.96 13.08 -18.51
C PHE A 217 -5.41 13.39 -18.13
N GLY A 218 -5.59 14.43 -17.33
CA GLY A 218 -6.89 14.83 -16.78
C GLY A 218 -7.85 15.39 -17.83
N ALA A 219 -9.02 15.85 -17.36
CA ALA A 219 -10.02 16.51 -18.20
C ALA A 219 -9.53 17.85 -18.78
N ASP A 220 -8.48 18.45 -18.21
CA ASP A 220 -7.80 19.63 -18.72
C ASP A 220 -6.62 19.29 -19.66
N SER A 221 -6.52 18.02 -20.06
CA SER A 221 -5.43 17.43 -20.87
C SER A 221 -4.05 17.47 -20.22
N LYS A 222 -3.94 17.89 -18.95
CA LYS A 222 -2.67 17.94 -18.24
C LYS A 222 -2.37 16.62 -17.56
N LYS A 223 -1.11 16.22 -17.55
CA LYS A 223 -0.69 15.06 -16.74
C LYS A 223 -0.95 15.30 -15.26
N TYR A 224 -1.44 14.27 -14.58
CA TYR A 224 -1.52 14.25 -13.12
C TYR A 224 -0.13 14.06 -12.54
N ARG A 225 0.27 14.97 -11.64
CA ARG A 225 1.55 14.94 -10.94
C ARG A 225 1.45 15.53 -9.54
N SER A 226 2.32 15.09 -8.65
CA SER A 226 2.51 15.73 -7.36
C SER A 226 3.16 17.11 -7.49
N ARG A 227 2.89 17.95 -6.48
CA ARG A 227 3.49 19.29 -6.29
C ARG A 227 4.30 19.40 -4.99
N GLY A 228 4.50 18.29 -4.29
CA GLY A 228 5.20 18.25 -3.02
C GLY A 228 5.75 16.87 -2.74
N LYS A 229 6.07 16.59 -1.47
CA LYS A 229 6.73 15.36 -1.03
C LYS A 229 5.82 14.14 -0.90
N ASP A 230 4.50 14.33 -1.01
CA ASP A 230 3.51 13.27 -0.92
C ASP A 230 2.87 13.05 -2.31
N PRO A 231 2.43 11.84 -2.67
CA PRO A 231 1.86 11.57 -3.99
C PRO A 231 0.50 12.24 -4.21
N LEU A 232 0.25 12.66 -5.46
CA LEU A 232 -1.08 13.08 -5.90
C LEU A 232 -1.96 11.85 -6.03
N GLN A 233 -3.06 11.78 -5.26
CA GLN A 233 -4.02 10.67 -5.36
C GLN A 233 -5.25 11.06 -6.17
N LYS A 234 -5.65 10.20 -7.09
CA LYS A 234 -6.83 10.40 -7.95
C LYS A 234 -7.64 9.12 -8.09
N GLU A 235 -8.96 9.25 -8.08
CA GLU A 235 -9.88 8.17 -8.41
C GLU A 235 -10.08 8.15 -9.93
N ILE A 236 -9.74 7.04 -10.57
CA ILE A 236 -9.82 6.83 -12.02
C ILE A 236 -10.46 5.45 -12.23
N GLY A 237 -11.56 5.38 -12.97
CA GLY A 237 -12.21 4.08 -13.26
C GLY A 237 -12.67 3.29 -12.02
N GLY A 238 -12.92 3.94 -10.89
CA GLY A 238 -13.35 3.31 -9.63
C GLY A 238 -12.22 2.80 -8.72
N ALA A 239 -10.97 3.03 -9.09
CA ALA A 239 -9.80 2.74 -8.27
C ALA A 239 -8.97 4.00 -8.03
N THR A 240 -8.15 3.98 -6.97
CA THR A 240 -7.32 5.13 -6.59
C THR A 240 -5.89 4.90 -7.02
N TYR A 241 -5.31 5.86 -7.71
CA TYR A 241 -3.93 5.83 -8.17
C TYR A 241 -3.14 6.96 -7.53
N GLY A 242 -1.85 6.71 -7.30
CA GLY A 242 -0.90 7.71 -6.84
C GLY A 242 0.02 8.11 -7.98
N PHE A 243 0.29 9.41 -8.12
CA PHE A 243 1.23 9.93 -9.10
C PHE A 243 2.34 10.70 -8.38
N ASP A 244 3.56 10.46 -8.82
CA ASP A 244 4.74 11.14 -8.32
C ASP A 244 4.89 12.57 -8.87
N GLU A 245 5.99 13.23 -8.53
CA GLU A 245 6.26 14.58 -8.97
C GLU A 245 6.43 14.71 -10.49
N ASN A 246 6.84 13.69 -11.24
CA ASN A 246 6.94 13.78 -12.70
C ASN A 246 5.68 13.27 -13.41
N GLY A 247 4.71 12.79 -12.65
CA GLY A 247 3.42 12.29 -13.13
C GLY A 247 3.44 10.83 -13.54
N ILE A 248 4.47 10.09 -13.09
CA ILE A 248 4.52 8.65 -13.21
C ILE A 248 3.66 8.05 -12.10
N MET A 249 2.81 7.10 -12.48
CA MET A 249 1.98 6.35 -11.57
C MET A 249 2.86 5.48 -10.67
N LEU A 250 2.65 5.59 -9.36
CA LEU A 250 3.31 4.76 -8.37
C LEU A 250 2.84 3.31 -8.49
N SER A 251 3.81 2.40 -8.46
CA SER A 251 3.61 0.97 -8.26
C SER A 251 4.47 0.54 -7.07
N TRP A 252 3.97 -0.38 -6.24
CA TRP A 252 4.61 -0.89 -5.01
C TRP A 252 4.49 0.05 -3.80
N TRP A 253 5.43 -0.07 -2.86
CA TRP A 253 5.52 0.78 -1.68
C TRP A 253 5.80 2.22 -2.09
N GLY A 254 4.99 3.16 -1.60
CA GLY A 254 5.30 4.59 -1.72
C GLY A 254 6.46 5.00 -0.81
N ASN A 255 7.13 6.12 -1.13
CA ASN A 255 8.29 6.56 -0.35
C ASN A 255 7.93 6.90 1.11
N LEU A 256 8.89 6.64 1.99
CA LEU A 256 8.88 6.98 3.41
C LEU A 256 9.50 8.36 3.66
N ALA A 257 9.06 9.04 4.71
CA ALA A 257 9.72 10.26 5.18
C ALA A 257 11.03 9.96 5.94
N SER A 258 11.02 8.93 6.80
CA SER A 258 12.16 8.46 7.61
C SER A 258 11.74 7.30 8.52
N LEU A 259 12.70 6.47 8.92
CA LEU A 259 12.61 5.51 10.02
C LEU A 259 13.27 6.08 11.28
N SER A 260 12.66 5.86 12.44
CA SER A 260 13.32 6.09 13.74
C SER A 260 13.87 4.78 14.27
N ASP A 261 15.20 4.71 14.40
CA ASP A 261 15.91 3.55 14.94
C ASP A 261 16.43 3.79 16.36
N ALA A 262 15.79 4.71 17.09
CA ALA A 262 16.15 5.02 18.48
C ALA A 262 16.17 3.77 19.37
N VAL A 263 15.41 2.73 18.98
CA VAL A 263 15.51 1.37 19.50
C VAL A 263 15.66 0.44 18.31
N ARG A 264 16.88 -0.06 18.04
CA ARG A 264 17.18 -0.93 16.88
C ARG A 264 16.31 -2.19 16.81
N SER A 265 15.89 -2.73 17.96
CA SER A 265 14.99 -3.89 18.02
C SER A 265 13.52 -3.57 17.71
N ASN A 266 13.19 -2.30 17.47
CA ASN A 266 11.84 -1.85 17.16
C ASN A 266 11.87 -0.60 16.25
N PRO A 267 12.29 -0.76 14.99
CA PRO A 267 12.26 0.33 14.02
C PRO A 267 10.82 0.83 13.90
N THR A 268 10.65 2.15 13.95
CA THR A 268 9.32 2.77 13.87
C THR A 268 9.31 3.80 12.76
N ALA A 269 8.49 3.59 11.74
CA ALA A 269 8.32 4.56 10.66
C ALA A 269 7.72 5.87 11.20
N GLU A 270 8.14 7.03 10.71
CA GLU A 270 7.52 8.30 11.12
C GLU A 270 6.12 8.48 10.51
N LYS A 271 5.93 8.04 9.27
CA LYS A 271 4.66 8.08 8.54
C LYS A 271 4.18 6.67 8.23
N SER A 272 2.87 6.51 8.06
CA SER A 272 2.33 5.25 7.54
C SER A 272 2.56 5.18 6.03
N VAL A 273 3.03 4.03 5.56
CA VAL A 273 3.23 3.76 4.14
C VAL A 273 1.93 3.35 3.45
N LYS A 274 1.95 3.46 2.13
CA LYS A 274 0.89 3.00 1.24
C LYS A 274 1.48 2.04 0.23
N TYR A 275 0.67 1.08 -0.22
CA TYR A 275 1.04 0.11 -1.23
C TYR A 275 0.11 0.20 -2.43
N TYR A 276 0.69 0.44 -3.61
CA TYR A 276 0.03 0.46 -4.90
C TYR A 276 0.28 -0.86 -5.60
N ASN A 277 -0.77 -1.56 -6.02
CA ASN A 277 -0.63 -2.92 -6.54
C ASN A 277 -0.09 -2.93 -7.97
N GLY A 278 1.24 -2.97 -8.12
CA GLY A 278 1.89 -3.02 -9.43
C GLY A 278 1.43 -4.20 -10.29
N TYR A 279 1.11 -5.35 -9.68
CA TYR A 279 0.59 -6.52 -10.39
C TYR A 279 -0.80 -6.31 -11.00
N GLU A 280 -1.59 -5.37 -10.48
CA GLU A 280 -2.94 -5.05 -10.97
C GLU A 280 -2.99 -3.65 -11.61
N GLY A 281 -1.85 -3.15 -12.10
CA GLY A 281 -1.79 -1.87 -12.81
C GLY A 281 -1.80 -0.64 -11.91
N GLY A 282 -1.34 -0.76 -10.66
CA GLY A 282 -1.10 0.35 -9.73
C GLY A 282 -2.24 0.84 -8.81
N PRO A 283 -3.40 0.19 -8.65
CA PRO A 283 -4.42 0.69 -7.74
C PRO A 283 -3.94 0.61 -6.28
N LEU A 284 -4.25 1.64 -5.49
CA LEU A 284 -3.95 1.71 -4.06
C LEU A 284 -4.74 0.64 -3.30
N MET A 285 -4.04 -0.22 -2.57
CA MET A 285 -4.65 -1.23 -1.70
C MET A 285 -5.34 -0.57 -0.51
N LYS A 286 -6.68 -0.45 -0.55
CA LYS A 286 -7.51 0.05 0.56
C LYS A 286 -8.26 -1.10 1.24
N ASN A 287 -8.27 -1.13 2.57
CA ASN A 287 -8.96 -2.16 3.35
C ASN A 287 -8.58 -3.61 2.97
N ARG A 288 -7.32 -3.86 2.55
CA ARG A 288 -6.82 -5.20 2.23
C ARG A 288 -5.74 -5.70 3.19
N TRP A 289 -5.63 -7.03 3.27
CA TRP A 289 -4.41 -7.70 3.69
C TRP A 289 -3.50 -7.84 2.48
N LEU A 290 -2.19 -7.71 2.67
CA LEU A 290 -1.20 -8.01 1.64
C LEU A 290 -0.03 -8.78 2.25
N TRP A 291 0.53 -9.72 1.49
CA TRP A 291 1.73 -10.50 1.82
C TRP A 291 2.86 -9.99 0.95
N MET A 292 3.84 -9.31 1.54
CA MET A 292 4.86 -8.59 0.77
C MET A 292 6.08 -8.28 1.64
N PHE A 293 7.27 -8.31 1.05
CA PHE A 293 8.49 -7.82 1.68
C PHE A 293 8.50 -6.28 1.68
N PRO A 294 9.05 -5.63 2.72
CA PRO A 294 9.10 -4.18 2.80
C PRO A 294 9.96 -3.54 1.69
N SER A 295 9.84 -2.23 1.49
CA SER A 295 10.87 -1.48 0.75
C SER A 295 12.18 -1.50 1.54
N GLU A 296 13.32 -1.34 0.85
CA GLU A 296 14.64 -1.20 1.49
C GLU A 296 14.65 -0.16 2.63
N LYS A 297 13.98 0.98 2.44
CA LYS A 297 13.84 2.04 3.46
C LYS A 297 13.00 1.66 4.68
N LEU A 298 12.25 0.56 4.66
CA LEU A 298 11.42 0.06 5.77
C LEU A 298 12.17 -1.02 6.57
N SER A 299 12.83 -1.93 5.86
CA SER A 299 13.77 -2.92 6.39
C SER A 299 14.71 -3.31 5.25
N GLU A 300 16.01 -3.04 5.39
CA GLU A 300 17.01 -3.38 4.38
C GLU A 300 17.20 -4.89 4.29
N ASP A 301 17.34 -5.56 5.44
CA ASP A 301 17.53 -7.00 5.54
C ASP A 301 16.36 -7.77 4.90
N ASP A 302 15.12 -7.54 5.34
CA ASP A 302 13.93 -8.19 4.75
C ASP A 302 13.78 -7.86 3.25
N HIS A 303 14.23 -6.67 2.80
CA HIS A 303 14.18 -6.30 1.39
C HIS A 303 15.17 -7.12 0.56
N LEU A 304 16.41 -7.26 1.04
CA LEU A 304 17.46 -8.03 0.38
C LEU A 304 17.15 -9.53 0.35
N ASP A 305 16.60 -10.05 1.46
CA ASP A 305 16.23 -11.45 1.60
C ASP A 305 14.86 -11.78 0.97
N LEU A 306 14.12 -10.76 0.50
CA LEU A 306 12.76 -10.85 0.00
C LEU A 306 11.80 -11.48 1.05
N GLU A 307 12.10 -11.27 2.33
CA GLU A 307 11.33 -11.77 3.45
C GLU A 307 9.99 -11.03 3.54
N SER A 308 8.92 -11.77 3.28
CA SER A 308 7.58 -11.22 3.23
C SER A 308 6.89 -11.32 4.58
N SER A 309 6.09 -10.31 4.90
CA SER A 309 5.22 -10.33 6.07
C SER A 309 3.79 -9.99 5.68
N TRP A 310 2.85 -10.29 6.58
CA TRP A 310 1.48 -9.77 6.45
C TRP A 310 1.40 -8.30 6.85
N TRP A 311 0.73 -7.49 6.01
CA TRP A 311 0.40 -6.10 6.29
C TRP A 311 -1.09 -5.86 6.11
N ARG A 312 -1.60 -4.82 6.75
CA ARG A 312 -3.02 -4.45 6.64
C ARG A 312 -3.19 -2.95 6.41
N THR A 313 -3.92 -2.58 5.36
CA THR A 313 -4.21 -1.17 5.04
C THR A 313 -5.57 -0.68 5.52
N ASP A 314 -5.70 0.56 5.95
CA ASP A 314 -7.01 1.15 6.28
C ASP A 314 -7.81 1.59 5.04
N GLY A 315 -8.95 2.24 5.25
CA GLY A 315 -9.79 2.75 4.15
C GLY A 315 -9.16 3.88 3.33
N LYS A 316 -8.06 4.47 3.81
CA LYS A 316 -7.26 5.47 3.10
C LYS A 316 -6.00 4.86 2.45
N GLY A 317 -5.85 3.54 2.56
CA GLY A 317 -4.70 2.77 2.06
C GLY A 317 -3.46 2.85 2.95
N GLN A 318 -3.58 3.39 4.17
CA GLN A 318 -2.46 3.50 5.11
C GLN A 318 -2.26 2.18 5.85
N VAL A 319 -1.03 1.69 5.88
CA VAL A 319 -0.66 0.51 6.68
C VAL A 319 -0.85 0.77 8.18
N TYR A 320 -1.53 -0.15 8.86
CA TYR A 320 -1.56 -0.15 10.32
C TYR A 320 -0.17 -0.47 10.86
N ARG A 321 0.30 0.38 11.78
CA ARG A 321 1.58 0.22 12.45
C ARG A 321 1.48 0.62 13.91
N ASN A 322 2.37 0.06 14.70
CA ASN A 322 2.58 0.33 16.11
C ASN A 322 1.29 0.23 16.92
N ARG A 323 0.51 -0.84 16.72
CA ARG A 323 -0.80 -1.01 17.37
C ARG A 323 -1.33 -2.43 17.34
N ILE A 324 -2.22 -2.71 18.28
CA ILE A 324 -3.15 -3.84 18.20
C ILE A 324 -4.46 -3.36 17.59
N ARG A 325 -4.90 -3.99 16.49
CA ARG A 325 -6.10 -3.58 15.74
C ARG A 325 -7.09 -4.73 15.59
N GLU A 326 -8.36 -4.43 15.80
CA GLU A 326 -9.46 -5.34 15.49
C GLU A 326 -9.86 -5.22 14.01
N ILE A 327 -9.91 -6.37 13.32
CA ILE A 327 -10.21 -6.54 11.91
C ILE A 327 -11.15 -7.74 11.83
N ASN A 328 -12.39 -7.52 11.36
CA ASN A 328 -13.41 -8.56 11.20
C ASN A 328 -13.63 -9.41 12.48
N GLY A 329 -13.64 -8.76 13.65
CA GLY A 329 -13.88 -9.42 14.95
C GLY A 329 -12.65 -10.12 15.56
N ARG A 330 -11.51 -10.12 14.88
CA ARG A 330 -10.23 -10.67 15.38
C ARG A 330 -9.22 -9.54 15.59
N LYS A 331 -8.32 -9.69 16.57
CA LYS A 331 -7.30 -8.68 16.89
C LYS A 331 -5.94 -9.11 16.39
N TYR A 332 -5.17 -8.20 15.83
CA TYR A 332 -3.85 -8.44 15.26
C TYR A 332 -2.87 -7.39 15.76
N ALA A 333 -1.62 -7.77 16.01
CA ALA A 333 -0.54 -6.87 16.38
C ALA A 333 0.23 -6.44 15.13
N PHE A 334 0.60 -5.16 15.06
CA PHE A 334 1.47 -4.60 14.04
C PHE A 334 2.64 -3.88 14.69
N ASP A 335 3.87 -4.19 14.25
CA ASP A 335 5.11 -3.60 14.74
C ASP A 335 5.27 -2.13 14.32
N GLY A 336 6.40 -1.51 14.67
CA GLY A 336 6.65 -0.08 14.44
C GLY A 336 6.58 0.35 12.97
N ILE A 337 6.87 -0.55 12.02
CA ILE A 337 6.82 -0.29 10.58
C ILE A 337 5.50 -0.74 9.94
N GLY A 338 4.86 -1.77 10.50
CA GLY A 338 3.53 -2.25 10.12
C GLY A 338 3.43 -3.74 9.77
N ARG A 339 4.49 -4.53 10.00
CA ARG A 339 4.44 -5.99 9.84
C ARG A 339 3.53 -6.57 10.92
N MET A 340 2.66 -7.49 10.54
CA MET A 340 1.87 -8.26 11.49
C MET A 340 2.81 -9.12 12.35
N GLN A 341 2.52 -9.25 13.63
CA GLN A 341 3.37 -10.00 14.58
C GLN A 341 2.58 -11.17 15.18
N THR A 342 3.25 -12.31 15.33
CA THR A 342 2.74 -13.57 15.87
C THR A 342 3.52 -13.99 17.13
N GLY A 343 3.08 -15.05 17.80
CA GLY A 343 3.75 -15.54 19.01
C GLY A 343 3.53 -14.64 20.22
N PHE A 344 4.52 -14.55 21.10
CA PHE A 344 4.46 -13.68 22.28
C PHE A 344 4.82 -12.26 21.88
N VAL A 345 3.93 -11.31 22.16
CA VAL A 345 4.12 -9.92 21.74
C VAL A 345 3.95 -8.98 22.93
N LEU A 346 4.93 -8.10 23.12
CA LEU A 346 4.94 -7.07 24.15
C LEU A 346 4.46 -5.73 23.58
N PHE A 347 3.48 -5.14 24.25
CA PHE A 347 3.00 -3.79 23.94
C PHE A 347 2.94 -2.91 25.18
N LYS A 348 3.47 -1.69 25.08
CA LYS A 348 3.16 -0.63 26.04
C LYS A 348 1.79 -0.05 25.70
N GLY A 349 0.78 -0.45 26.47
CA GLY A 349 -0.61 -0.13 26.14
C GLY A 349 -1.09 -0.94 24.93
N LYS A 350 -1.72 -0.27 23.95
CA LYS A 350 -2.16 -0.90 22.69
C LYS A 350 -1.62 -0.19 21.44
N SER A 351 -0.68 0.73 21.64
CA SER A 351 -0.22 1.69 20.61
C SER A 351 1.30 1.86 20.56
N GLN A 352 2.04 1.00 21.26
CA GLN A 352 3.48 0.98 21.19
C GLN A 352 3.95 -0.48 21.29
N PHE A 353 4.34 -1.05 20.16
CA PHE A 353 5.05 -2.32 20.07
C PHE A 353 6.36 -2.19 20.85
N VAL A 354 6.82 -3.28 21.46
CA VAL A 354 8.05 -3.31 22.24
C VAL A 354 8.97 -4.42 21.75
N ALA A 355 8.44 -5.65 21.66
CA ALA A 355 9.18 -6.81 21.19
C ALA A 355 8.20 -7.92 20.77
N GLN A 356 8.70 -8.83 19.95
CA GLN A 356 8.07 -10.10 19.62
C GLN A 356 9.05 -11.23 19.96
N TYR A 357 8.49 -12.39 20.34
CA TYR A 357 9.20 -13.59 20.67
C TYR A 357 8.48 -14.82 20.09
N ASP A 358 9.25 -15.67 19.43
CA ASP A 358 8.79 -16.99 19.01
C ASP A 358 8.56 -17.88 20.22
N VAL A 359 7.52 -18.71 20.16
CA VAL A 359 7.04 -19.45 21.33
C VAL A 359 7.96 -20.61 21.72
N ASP A 360 8.66 -21.18 20.74
CA ASP A 360 9.50 -22.37 20.84
C ASP A 360 10.96 -22.09 21.19
N VAL A 361 11.32 -20.81 21.41
CA VAL A 361 12.67 -20.38 21.80
C VAL A 361 12.84 -20.28 23.32
N TRP A 362 11.74 -20.17 24.06
CA TRP A 362 11.76 -19.86 25.49
C TRP A 362 11.37 -21.08 26.33
N ASP A 363 11.98 -21.19 27.51
CA ASP A 363 11.63 -22.18 28.51
C ASP A 363 10.59 -21.62 29.49
N SER A 364 9.83 -22.49 30.16
CA SER A 364 8.90 -22.10 31.22
C SER A 364 9.56 -21.28 32.34
N ARG A 365 10.84 -21.55 32.64
CA ARG A 365 11.64 -20.84 33.65
C ARG A 365 11.82 -19.36 33.32
N ASP A 366 12.00 -19.00 32.06
CA ASP A 366 12.19 -17.60 31.64
C ASP A 366 10.97 -16.74 31.99
N PHE A 367 9.77 -17.32 31.93
CA PHE A 367 8.52 -16.64 32.33
C PHE A 367 8.41 -16.47 33.84
N ILE A 368 8.95 -17.41 34.62
CA ILE A 368 8.92 -17.41 36.09
C ILE A 368 9.93 -16.38 36.62
N GLU A 369 11.15 -16.39 36.08
CA GLU A 369 12.26 -15.51 36.48
C GLU A 369 12.09 -14.10 35.88
N GLY A 370 11.32 -13.98 34.79
CA GLY A 370 10.98 -12.72 34.17
C GLY A 370 12.06 -12.20 33.23
N ASP A 371 12.77 -13.12 32.56
CA ASP A 371 13.92 -12.86 31.70
C ASP A 371 13.54 -12.38 30.29
N LEU A 372 12.25 -12.40 29.96
CA LEU A 372 11.72 -11.84 28.72
C LEU A 372 12.00 -10.33 28.68
N TYR A 373 12.88 -9.90 27.77
CA TYR A 373 13.31 -8.51 27.71
C TYR A 373 12.13 -7.52 27.59
N GLY A 374 12.04 -6.55 28.51
CA GLY A 374 11.01 -5.51 28.48
C GLY A 374 9.65 -5.92 29.06
N ILE A 375 9.49 -7.17 29.54
CA ILE A 375 8.29 -7.66 30.23
C ILE A 375 7.94 -6.77 31.43
N GLU A 376 8.92 -6.14 32.09
CA GLU A 376 8.68 -5.29 33.26
C GLU A 376 8.00 -3.95 32.91
N LYS A 377 8.05 -3.54 31.64
CA LYS A 377 7.55 -2.24 31.14
C LYS A 377 6.34 -2.36 30.20
N ALA A 378 6.05 -3.54 29.70
CA ALA A 378 5.07 -3.78 28.66
C ALA A 378 4.08 -4.90 29.01
N ASP A 379 2.89 -4.86 28.43
CA ASP A 379 1.92 -5.93 28.59
C ASP A 379 2.20 -7.06 27.58
N LEU A 380 2.27 -8.29 28.07
CA LEU A 380 2.35 -9.50 27.27
C LEU A 380 0.98 -9.95 26.72
N TYR A 381 0.99 -10.33 25.45
CA TYR A 381 -0.11 -10.91 24.69
C TYR A 381 0.41 -12.14 23.94
N LEU A 382 -0.51 -13.04 23.56
CA LEU A 382 -0.22 -14.14 22.64
C LEU A 382 -1.03 -13.93 21.35
N PHE A 383 -0.35 -13.97 20.22
CA PHE A 383 -0.93 -14.03 18.88
C PHE A 383 -0.62 -15.41 18.32
N SER A 384 -1.56 -15.98 17.57
CA SER A 384 -1.38 -17.34 17.03
C SER A 384 -0.09 -17.42 16.21
N PRO A 385 0.77 -18.44 16.45
CA PRO A 385 2.05 -18.60 15.77
C PRO A 385 1.90 -19.11 14.32
N ASP A 386 0.71 -19.58 13.94
CA ASP A 386 0.39 -19.99 12.57
C ASP A 386 0.23 -18.77 11.65
N GLU A 387 1.33 -18.08 11.35
CA GLU A 387 1.35 -16.81 10.63
C GLU A 387 0.61 -16.85 9.28
N LEU A 388 0.71 -17.97 8.57
CA LEU A 388 0.13 -18.13 7.24
C LEU A 388 -1.39 -18.25 7.28
N ASN A 389 -1.97 -18.82 8.33
CA ASN A 389 -3.41 -19.09 8.40
C ASN A 389 -4.14 -18.23 9.46
N ASP A 390 -3.50 -17.89 10.57
CA ASP A 390 -4.09 -17.15 11.68
C ASP A 390 -3.04 -16.42 12.53
N GLY A 391 -2.88 -15.11 12.32
CA GLY A 391 -2.09 -14.24 13.21
C GLY A 391 -2.90 -13.58 14.33
N SER A 392 -4.10 -14.07 14.66
CA SER A 392 -4.98 -13.39 15.59
C SER A 392 -4.66 -13.61 17.07
N MET A 393 -4.98 -12.60 17.88
CA MET A 393 -4.77 -12.57 19.31
C MET A 393 -5.57 -13.65 20.01
N GLN A 394 -4.89 -14.40 20.86
CA GLN A 394 -5.46 -15.38 21.73
C GLN A 394 -5.88 -14.74 23.05
N SER A 395 -7.17 -14.83 23.42
CA SER A 395 -7.71 -14.08 24.57
C SER A 395 -8.91 -14.73 25.23
N GLY A 396 -9.13 -14.40 26.50
CA GLY A 396 -10.32 -14.79 27.27
C GLY A 396 -10.38 -16.27 27.68
N LYS A 397 -9.28 -16.99 27.61
CA LYS A 397 -9.21 -18.45 27.85
C LYS A 397 -7.83 -18.87 28.38
N GLU A 398 -7.77 -20.09 28.91
CA GLU A 398 -6.52 -20.83 29.06
C GLU A 398 -6.16 -21.53 27.74
N ILE A 399 -4.88 -21.63 27.44
CA ILE A 399 -4.36 -22.09 26.14
C ILE A 399 -3.11 -22.93 26.40
N LYS A 400 -2.99 -24.06 25.71
CA LYS A 400 -1.74 -24.83 25.71
C LYS A 400 -0.78 -24.23 24.69
N VAL A 401 0.44 -23.96 25.12
CA VAL A 401 1.54 -23.42 24.29
C VAL A 401 2.70 -24.39 24.40
N GLU A 402 3.28 -24.76 23.27
CA GLU A 402 4.51 -25.55 23.21
C GLU A 402 5.70 -24.60 23.29
N LEU A 403 6.41 -24.69 24.41
CA LEU A 403 7.66 -24.00 24.70
C LEU A 403 8.84 -24.95 24.41
N ALA A 404 10.07 -24.47 24.52
CA ALA A 404 11.27 -25.26 24.28
C ALA A 404 11.40 -26.46 25.25
N ASP A 405 10.93 -26.32 26.49
CA ASP A 405 10.96 -27.33 27.54
C ASP A 405 9.65 -28.12 27.73
N GLY A 406 8.65 -27.90 26.89
CA GLY A 406 7.43 -28.71 26.88
C GLY A 406 6.13 -27.92 26.68
N VAL A 407 5.00 -28.57 26.95
CA VAL A 407 3.67 -27.99 26.73
C VAL A 407 3.09 -27.45 28.02
N PHE A 408 2.90 -26.14 28.08
CA PHE A 408 2.43 -25.45 29.28
C PHE A 408 1.10 -24.75 29.06
N THR A 409 0.35 -24.53 30.14
CA THR A 409 -0.90 -23.79 30.09
C THR A 409 -0.69 -22.31 30.37
N PHE A 410 -1.08 -21.45 29.44
CA PHE A 410 -1.10 -19.99 29.60
C PHE A 410 -2.51 -19.44 29.75
N GLY A 411 -2.70 -18.44 30.61
CA GLY A 411 -3.97 -17.76 30.85
C GLY A 411 -3.98 -16.31 30.36
N PHE A 412 -4.99 -15.96 29.56
CA PHE A 412 -5.18 -14.61 29.03
C PHE A 412 -6.56 -14.04 29.35
N GLY A 413 -6.61 -12.78 29.75
CA GLY A 413 -7.86 -12.05 29.96
C GLY A 413 -8.62 -11.80 28.65
N SER A 414 -9.89 -11.41 28.74
CA SER A 414 -10.72 -11.05 27.56
C SER A 414 -10.18 -9.85 26.78
N ASN A 415 -9.34 -9.03 27.42
CA ASN A 415 -8.63 -7.93 26.77
C ASN A 415 -7.34 -8.38 26.05
N GLY A 416 -6.98 -9.67 26.15
CA GLY A 416 -5.78 -10.29 25.57
C GLY A 416 -4.55 -10.30 26.47
N LYS A 417 -4.56 -9.57 27.59
CA LYS A 417 -3.38 -9.49 28.46
C LYS A 417 -3.18 -10.80 29.19
N ALA A 418 -1.93 -11.26 29.23
CA ALA A 418 -1.51 -12.37 30.06
C ALA A 418 -1.86 -12.12 31.54
N PHE A 419 -2.34 -13.14 32.24
CA PHE A 419 -2.51 -13.07 33.70
C PHE A 419 -1.14 -13.03 34.38
N GLY A 420 -1.00 -12.23 35.43
CA GLY A 420 0.29 -12.08 36.12
C GLY A 420 1.35 -11.34 35.29
N ASN A 421 0.89 -10.46 34.40
CA ASN A 421 1.73 -9.66 33.52
C ASN A 421 2.76 -8.81 34.29
N ARG A 422 3.91 -8.54 33.65
CA ARG A 422 4.98 -7.70 34.18
C ARG A 422 5.63 -8.25 35.44
N ASN A 423 5.95 -9.55 35.43
CA ASN A 423 6.63 -10.26 36.51
C ASN A 423 5.86 -10.19 37.83
N ARG A 424 4.53 -10.29 37.78
CA ARG A 424 3.67 -10.21 38.96
C ARG A 424 2.88 -11.49 39.11
N LEU A 425 2.98 -12.13 40.27
CA LEU A 425 2.12 -13.27 40.55
C LEU A 425 0.65 -12.81 40.63
N GLN A 426 -0.24 -13.49 39.92
CA GLN A 426 -1.68 -13.23 39.94
C GLN A 426 -2.48 -14.49 40.24
N LYS A 427 -3.38 -14.41 41.23
CA LYS A 427 -4.41 -15.43 41.45
C LYS A 427 -5.64 -15.15 40.59
N LYS A 428 -6.08 -16.13 39.81
CA LYS A 428 -7.29 -16.06 38.98
C LYS A 428 -8.02 -17.40 39.02
N ASP A 429 -9.31 -17.36 39.35
CA ASP A 429 -10.20 -18.53 39.42
C ASP A 429 -9.63 -19.69 40.27
N GLY A 430 -8.89 -19.34 41.32
CA GLY A 430 -8.25 -20.27 42.25
C GLY A 430 -6.95 -20.92 41.73
N LYS A 431 -6.37 -20.41 40.65
CA LYS A 431 -5.07 -20.81 40.09
C LYS A 431 -4.10 -19.61 40.13
N TYR A 432 -2.81 -19.86 39.99
CA TYR A 432 -1.77 -18.83 40.01
C TYR A 432 -1.07 -18.74 38.66
N TYR A 433 -0.78 -17.51 38.24
CA TYR A 433 -0.14 -17.23 36.96
C TYR A 433 0.97 -16.20 37.14
N ILE A 434 2.04 -16.36 36.36
CA ILE A 434 3.12 -15.37 36.21
C ILE A 434 3.41 -15.22 34.71
N ASN A 435 3.35 -14.00 34.19
CA ASN A 435 3.53 -13.71 32.75
C ASN A 435 2.68 -14.61 31.82
N GLY A 436 1.48 -14.94 32.25
CA GLY A 436 0.54 -15.81 31.55
C GLY A 436 0.71 -17.28 31.90
N LEU A 437 1.91 -17.74 32.23
CA LEU A 437 2.19 -19.13 32.57
C LEU A 437 1.44 -19.53 33.84
N ARG A 438 0.67 -20.62 33.78
CA ARG A 438 0.00 -21.21 34.94
C ARG A 438 1.01 -22.00 35.77
N LEU A 439 1.10 -21.69 37.05
CA LEU A 439 1.86 -22.48 38.01
C LEU A 439 1.04 -23.71 38.42
N GLU A 440 1.45 -24.87 37.92
CA GLU A 440 0.80 -26.16 38.16
C GLU A 440 1.79 -27.22 38.63
N ALA A 441 1.27 -28.22 39.34
CA ALA A 441 2.10 -29.33 39.79
C ALA A 441 2.51 -30.19 38.60
N ASP A 442 3.77 -30.63 38.61
CA ASP A 442 4.21 -31.70 37.74
C ASP A 442 3.37 -32.97 38.02
N GLU A 443 2.96 -33.65 36.94
CA GLU A 443 2.19 -34.88 37.05
C GLU A 443 2.96 -35.94 37.83
N GLU A 444 4.29 -36.04 37.70
CA GLU A 444 5.09 -37.04 38.42
C GLU A 444 4.96 -36.91 39.94
N TYR A 445 4.71 -35.71 40.48
CA TYR A 445 4.60 -35.47 41.92
C TYR A 445 3.15 -35.28 42.40
N GLY A 446 2.26 -34.81 41.53
CA GLY A 446 0.83 -34.61 41.78
C GLY A 446 0.46 -33.33 42.55
N TYR A 447 1.41 -32.74 43.28
CA TYR A 447 1.23 -31.47 43.99
C TYR A 447 2.45 -30.57 43.79
N GLY A 448 2.22 -29.26 43.90
CA GLY A 448 3.26 -28.24 43.81
C GLY A 448 2.97 -27.10 44.78
N VAL A 449 3.99 -26.31 45.08
CA VAL A 449 3.92 -25.21 46.03
C VAL A 449 4.29 -23.92 45.32
N VAL A 450 3.38 -22.96 45.39
CA VAL A 450 3.56 -21.60 44.89
C VAL A 450 3.94 -20.70 46.06
N LYS A 451 5.09 -20.05 45.97
CA LYS A 451 5.50 -18.97 46.87
C LYS A 451 4.70 -17.72 46.52
N THR A 452 4.07 -17.14 47.53
CA THR A 452 3.29 -15.91 47.42
C THR A 452 3.86 -14.89 48.39
N GLU A 453 3.95 -13.63 47.95
CA GLU A 453 4.48 -12.55 48.77
C GLU A 453 3.40 -11.48 48.91
N ASP A 454 3.05 -11.15 50.16
CA ASP A 454 2.30 -9.95 50.51
C ASP A 454 3.23 -9.02 51.30
N ARG A 455 2.92 -7.72 51.37
CA ARG A 455 3.79 -6.61 51.81
C ARG A 455 4.60 -6.83 53.08
N GLU A 456 4.20 -7.77 53.94
CA GLU A 456 4.83 -8.07 55.23
C GLU A 456 5.07 -9.58 55.47
N SER A 457 4.71 -10.48 54.55
CA SER A 457 4.84 -11.93 54.78
C SER A 457 4.92 -12.76 53.49
N VAL A 458 5.81 -13.76 53.52
CA VAL A 458 5.83 -14.85 52.54
C VAL A 458 4.88 -15.96 52.99
N SER A 459 4.03 -16.44 52.10
CA SER A 459 3.18 -17.60 52.33
C SER A 459 3.24 -18.57 51.16
N TYR A 460 2.95 -19.84 51.40
CA TYR A 460 3.12 -20.90 50.42
C TYR A 460 1.79 -21.58 50.15
N GLN A 461 1.34 -21.57 48.90
CA GLN A 461 0.06 -22.12 48.50
C GLN A 461 0.26 -23.45 47.78
N VAL A 462 -0.38 -24.51 48.26
CA VAL A 462 -0.34 -25.81 47.54
C VAL A 462 -1.32 -25.79 46.37
N VAL A 463 -0.90 -26.29 45.22
CA VAL A 463 -1.70 -26.49 44.01
C VAL A 463 -1.63 -27.95 43.56
N ASN A 464 -2.63 -28.41 42.80
CA ASN A 464 -2.62 -29.72 42.14
C ASN A 464 -2.14 -29.63 40.67
N GLU A 465 -2.19 -30.75 39.95
CA GLU A 465 -1.84 -30.89 38.52
C GLU A 465 -2.66 -29.98 37.58
N SER A 466 -3.82 -29.50 38.02
CA SER A 466 -4.62 -28.53 37.24
C SER A 466 -4.30 -27.06 37.58
N GLY A 467 -3.30 -26.84 38.44
CA GLY A 467 -2.94 -25.55 39.03
C GLY A 467 -3.93 -25.03 40.08
N LYS A 468 -4.92 -25.84 40.49
CA LYS A 468 -5.95 -25.40 41.43
C LYS A 468 -5.41 -25.40 42.85
N ALA A 469 -5.55 -24.25 43.52
CA ALA A 469 -5.19 -24.06 44.92
C ALA A 469 -5.98 -25.00 45.83
N ILE A 470 -5.24 -25.75 46.67
CA ILE A 470 -5.81 -26.58 47.72
C ILE A 470 -6.30 -25.70 48.87
N THR A 471 -7.45 -26.05 49.44
CA THR A 471 -8.08 -25.29 50.52
C THR A 471 -8.27 -26.12 51.78
N GLY A 472 -8.32 -25.42 52.91
CA GLY A 472 -8.51 -26.02 54.23
C GLY A 472 -7.31 -26.84 54.70
N ARG A 473 -7.54 -27.64 55.73
CA ARG A 473 -6.50 -28.51 56.32
C ARG A 473 -6.44 -29.86 55.63
N ARG A 474 -5.27 -30.27 55.17
CA ARG A 474 -5.07 -31.53 54.43
C ARG A 474 -3.72 -32.17 54.78
N VAL A 475 -3.67 -33.49 54.64
CA VAL A 475 -2.44 -34.29 54.54
C VAL A 475 -2.50 -34.88 53.14
N LEU A 476 -1.64 -34.40 52.25
CA LEU A 476 -1.64 -34.79 50.85
C LEU A 476 -0.45 -35.71 50.62
N LYS A 477 -0.71 -36.92 50.17
CA LYS A 477 0.35 -37.85 49.80
C LYS A 477 0.76 -37.56 48.36
N ASP A 478 2.03 -37.29 48.13
CA ASP A 478 2.58 -37.20 46.77
C ASP A 478 2.79 -38.62 46.18
N ARG A 479 3.27 -38.68 44.94
CA ARG A 479 3.49 -39.94 44.22
C ARG A 479 4.80 -40.63 44.61
N ASP A 480 5.76 -39.91 45.18
CA ASP A 480 7.01 -40.45 45.73
C ASP A 480 6.85 -41.03 47.15
N GLY A 481 5.68 -40.86 47.74
CA GLY A 481 5.30 -41.40 49.03
C GLY A 481 5.47 -40.44 50.21
N GLY A 482 5.94 -39.21 49.97
CA GLY A 482 5.98 -38.13 50.95
C GLY A 482 4.60 -37.52 51.24
N TYR A 483 4.57 -36.63 52.23
CA TYR A 483 3.36 -35.95 52.66
C TYR A 483 3.56 -34.43 52.73
N LEU A 484 2.70 -33.70 52.01
CA LEU A 484 2.52 -32.26 52.14
C LEU A 484 1.46 -31.98 53.20
N LEU A 485 1.86 -31.23 54.21
CA LEU A 485 1.00 -30.84 55.31
C LEU A 485 0.46 -29.44 55.04
N VAL A 486 -0.87 -29.33 54.97
CA VAL A 486 -1.55 -28.10 54.58
C VAL A 486 -2.43 -27.62 55.74
N ILE A 487 -2.26 -26.37 56.14
CA ILE A 487 -3.05 -25.69 57.18
C ILE A 487 -3.75 -24.49 56.53
N ASP A 488 -5.08 -24.49 56.59
CA ASP A 488 -5.91 -23.41 56.05
C ASP A 488 -5.56 -23.03 54.60
N GLY A 489 -5.28 -24.04 53.77
CA GLY A 489 -4.89 -23.91 52.37
C GLY A 489 -3.41 -23.64 52.11
N HIS A 490 -2.62 -23.34 53.13
CA HIS A 490 -1.20 -23.02 52.99
C HIS A 490 -0.33 -24.21 53.35
N PHE A 491 0.75 -24.39 52.61
CA PHE A 491 1.80 -25.35 52.91
C PHE A 491 2.44 -25.02 54.26
N ALA A 492 2.59 -26.04 55.11
CA ALA A 492 3.16 -25.92 56.44
C ALA A 492 4.49 -26.68 56.56
N ALA A 493 4.55 -27.92 56.08
CA ALA A 493 5.77 -28.73 56.07
C ALA A 493 5.66 -29.91 55.10
N TYR A 494 6.80 -30.52 54.80
CA TYR A 494 6.93 -31.77 54.06
C TYR A 494 7.63 -32.83 54.92
N CYS A 495 7.17 -34.08 54.89
CA CYS A 495 7.80 -35.19 55.59
C CYS A 495 7.65 -36.51 54.83
N THR A 496 8.56 -37.46 55.08
CA THR A 496 8.61 -38.79 54.46
C THR A 496 8.27 -39.91 55.45
N ASP A 497 7.41 -39.62 56.43
CA ASP A 497 6.96 -40.58 57.43
C ASP A 497 6.36 -41.85 56.79
N ALA A 498 6.54 -43.01 57.42
CA ALA A 498 5.96 -44.25 56.92
C ALA A 498 4.42 -44.25 56.96
N ASP A 499 3.83 -43.71 58.04
CA ASP A 499 2.38 -43.53 58.19
C ASP A 499 2.02 -42.04 58.05
N ALA A 500 0.83 -41.76 57.50
CA ALA A 500 0.36 -40.40 57.32
C ALA A 500 0.28 -39.63 58.66
N PRO A 501 0.89 -38.42 58.74
CA PRO A 501 0.78 -37.55 59.91
C PRO A 501 -0.66 -37.23 60.29
N ARG A 502 -0.89 -36.90 61.58
CA ARG A 502 -2.25 -36.61 62.07
C ARG A 502 -2.33 -35.27 62.78
N TRP A 503 -3.45 -34.58 62.55
CA TRP A 503 -3.78 -33.38 63.30
C TRP A 503 -4.17 -33.73 64.73
N ARG A 504 -3.58 -33.04 65.71
CA ARG A 504 -3.91 -33.19 67.12
C ARG A 504 -3.68 -31.89 67.89
N ASN A 505 -4.40 -31.72 68.99
CA ASN A 505 -4.04 -30.78 70.04
C ASN A 505 -3.21 -31.51 71.12
N GLY A 506 -1.88 -31.48 70.97
CA GLY A 506 -0.92 -32.19 71.83
C GLY A 506 -0.26 -31.25 72.85
N ARG A 507 0.76 -31.75 73.56
CA ARG A 507 1.51 -30.96 74.55
C ARG A 507 2.26 -29.78 73.93
N GLU A 508 2.69 -29.93 72.68
CA GLU A 508 3.39 -28.91 71.89
C GLU A 508 2.42 -27.99 71.12
N GLY A 509 1.10 -28.13 71.36
CA GLY A 509 0.05 -27.32 70.76
C GLY A 509 -0.73 -28.03 69.65
N ALA A 510 -1.63 -27.29 69.00
CA ALA A 510 -2.42 -27.79 67.88
C ALA A 510 -1.59 -27.79 66.59
N GLY A 511 -1.50 -28.92 65.90
CA GLY A 511 -0.73 -29.07 64.68
C GLY A 511 -0.75 -30.49 64.12
N PHE A 512 0.07 -30.73 63.10
CA PHE A 512 0.36 -32.06 62.57
C PHE A 512 1.49 -32.71 63.36
N TYR A 513 1.27 -33.95 63.78
CA TYR A 513 2.24 -34.76 64.52
C TYR A 513 2.66 -35.97 63.71
N HIS A 514 3.90 -36.38 63.88
CA HIS A 514 4.38 -37.69 63.45
C HIS A 514 3.45 -38.77 64.01
N TYR A 515 3.15 -39.77 63.20
CA TYR A 515 2.27 -40.87 63.58
C TYR A 515 2.94 -42.19 63.23
N ASP A 516 3.04 -43.11 64.18
CA ASP A 516 3.51 -44.47 63.97
C ASP A 516 2.44 -45.43 64.48
N ARG A 517 1.76 -46.12 63.56
CA ARG A 517 0.71 -47.08 63.89
C ARG A 517 1.28 -48.31 64.61
N SER A 518 2.54 -48.64 64.38
CA SER A 518 3.23 -49.80 64.96
C SER A 518 3.61 -49.57 66.42
N ASN A 519 3.89 -48.33 66.83
CA ASN A 519 4.22 -47.97 68.20
C ASN A 519 3.00 -48.02 69.12
N ARG A 520 2.81 -49.15 69.79
CA ARG A 520 1.66 -49.38 70.70
C ARG A 520 1.73 -48.58 72.01
N LYS A 521 2.91 -48.09 72.42
CA LYS A 521 3.09 -47.34 73.67
C LYS A 521 2.75 -45.86 73.48
N ASN A 522 3.30 -45.25 72.45
CA ASN A 522 3.03 -43.86 72.09
C ASN A 522 3.10 -43.67 70.57
N ARG A 523 1.94 -43.67 69.91
CA ARG A 523 1.85 -43.48 68.46
C ARG A 523 2.32 -42.10 67.95
N TYR A 524 2.61 -41.16 68.85
CA TYR A 524 3.01 -39.78 68.53
C TYR A 524 4.38 -39.43 69.14
N GLU A 525 5.24 -40.43 69.38
CA GLU A 525 6.57 -40.24 69.99
C GLU A 525 7.46 -39.28 69.20
N GLY A 526 7.32 -39.21 67.87
CA GLY A 526 8.07 -38.28 67.02
C GLY A 526 7.75 -36.81 67.23
N GLY A 527 6.67 -36.45 67.95
CA GLY A 527 6.34 -35.06 68.25
C GLY A 527 5.66 -34.30 67.10
N ILE A 528 5.64 -32.97 67.21
CA ILE A 528 4.99 -32.09 66.22
C ILE A 528 5.88 -31.89 65.00
N ILE A 529 5.29 -31.96 63.81
CA ILE A 529 5.96 -31.63 62.54
C ILE A 529 5.73 -30.15 62.21
N ALA A 530 4.46 -29.72 62.26
CA ALA A 530 4.06 -28.35 61.94
C ALA A 530 2.91 -27.90 62.84
N GLY A 531 3.14 -26.84 63.60
CA GLY A 531 2.13 -26.21 64.45
C GLY A 531 1.17 -25.31 63.65
N SER A 532 -0.05 -25.16 64.17
CA SER A 532 -1.09 -24.26 63.63
C SER A 532 -0.68 -22.79 63.48
N LYS A 533 0.37 -22.38 64.20
CA LYS A 533 0.94 -21.02 64.16
C LYS A 533 2.43 -21.01 63.81
N SER A 534 3.00 -22.18 63.49
CA SER A 534 4.39 -22.27 63.10
C SER A 534 4.57 -21.67 61.71
N PRO A 535 5.70 -21.00 61.43
CA PRO A 535 6.03 -20.63 60.06
C PRO A 535 6.13 -21.89 59.20
N ALA A 536 5.84 -21.74 57.90
CA ALA A 536 6.02 -22.82 56.94
C ALA A 536 7.51 -23.16 56.79
N ASP A 537 7.83 -24.45 56.69
CA ASP A 537 9.17 -24.95 56.45
C ASP A 537 9.27 -25.64 55.08
N PRO A 538 9.70 -24.91 54.02
CA PRO A 538 9.92 -25.50 52.71
C PRO A 538 11.28 -26.19 52.57
N GLY A 539 12.14 -26.21 53.59
CA GLY A 539 13.51 -26.71 53.49
C GLY A 539 13.60 -28.15 52.99
N ASN A 540 12.66 -28.99 53.42
CA ASN A 540 12.56 -30.40 53.04
C ASN A 540 11.67 -30.66 51.80
N LEU A 541 11.03 -29.63 51.25
CA LEU A 541 10.19 -29.80 50.06
C LEU A 541 11.08 -30.09 48.84
N PRO A 542 10.80 -31.11 48.01
CA PRO A 542 11.54 -31.38 46.77
C PRO A 542 11.61 -30.14 45.86
N ALA A 543 12.71 -30.00 45.10
CA ALA A 543 12.94 -28.83 44.27
C ALA A 543 11.91 -28.73 43.13
N GLU A 544 11.48 -29.87 42.62
CA GLU A 544 10.52 -30.06 41.55
C GLU A 544 9.11 -29.62 41.97
N MET A 545 8.82 -29.64 43.27
CA MET A 545 7.56 -29.14 43.82
C MET A 545 7.59 -27.64 44.14
N ARG A 546 8.72 -26.94 43.93
CA ARG A 546 8.88 -25.50 44.20
C ARG A 546 8.67 -24.70 42.92
N LEU A 547 7.46 -24.20 42.68
CA LEU A 547 7.07 -23.70 41.36
C LEU A 547 7.60 -22.30 40.98
N ASN A 548 7.92 -21.45 41.95
CA ASN A 548 8.39 -20.07 41.71
C ASN A 548 9.23 -19.51 42.87
N PHE A 549 10.10 -20.35 43.44
CA PHE A 549 10.75 -20.08 44.74
C PHE A 549 11.85 -19.02 44.70
#